data_AF-A0A9D8G035-F1
#
_entry.id   AF-A0A9D8G035-F1
#
_cell.length_a   1.000
_cell.length_b   1.000
_cell.length_c   1.000
_cell.angle_alpha   90.00
_cell.angle_beta   90.00
_cell.angle_gamma   90.00
#
_symmetry.space_group_name_H-M   'P 1'
#
loop_
_entity.id
_entity.type
_entity.pdbx_description
1 polymer ?
#
loop_
_entity_poly.entity_id
_entity_poly.type
_entity_poly.pdbx_seq_one_letter_code
_entity_poly.pdbx_strand_id
1 'polypeptide(L)'
;MRRILGIATRIGRTSLRGVRPCGRRGNLSDRGDCLGWLRHPRKDVRLHPSLLLWPTIGLILLLLAASCGGKDDSTPSPAPSFSFTPEEVITKAAPMLDGLTSFHFELTQEGGGTPIDMGIEMKSASGDVIPPDRLSMDITGSLGKMYLETTLITVGETTYMQNPLNKKWERTKFTAITLFQPETGIKMVMESVTDLSMLPEAKEGGDLCFHLKGMLRSEALDAIAVGHAAEGLPVETEIWIGTEDFLLRKVEFKGQITEEEVPGIVRSLSLSKFNEPVTIELPN
;
A
#
# COMPACT_ATOMS: atom_id res chain seq x y z
N MET A 1 44.60 -28.29 -9.35
CA MET A 1 44.87 -29.37 -8.38
C MET A 1 46.13 -29.04 -7.57
N ARG A 2 45.97 -28.50 -6.35
CA ARG A 2 46.98 -28.46 -5.27
C ARG A 2 46.22 -28.47 -3.94
N ARG A 3 46.53 -29.42 -3.07
CA ARG A 3 45.96 -29.60 -1.71
C ARG A 3 46.83 -28.86 -0.69
N ILE A 4 46.22 -28.09 0.23
CA ILE A 4 46.74 -27.77 1.59
C ILE A 4 45.48 -27.60 2.48
N LEU A 5 45.08 -28.62 3.24
CA LEU A 5 45.27 -28.81 4.70
C LEU A 5 44.81 -27.64 5.58
N GLY A 6 43.79 -27.90 6.41
CA GLY A 6 43.20 -26.96 7.36
C GLY A 6 43.88 -26.93 8.73
N ILE A 7 43.48 -25.96 9.56
CA ILE A 7 43.72 -25.91 11.01
C ILE A 7 42.50 -25.28 11.69
N ALA A 8 41.96 -26.00 12.67
CA ALA A 8 40.96 -25.56 13.63
C ALA A 8 41.63 -25.18 14.96
N THR A 9 41.20 -24.07 15.60
CA THR A 9 41.51 -23.76 17.01
C THR A 9 40.35 -22.90 17.58
N ARG A 10 39.43 -23.44 18.38
CA ARG A 10 39.39 -23.62 19.86
C ARG A 10 39.03 -22.33 20.66
N ILE A 11 37.76 -22.31 21.08
CA ILE A 11 37.20 -22.02 22.42
C ILE A 11 37.91 -20.95 23.29
N GLY A 12 37.16 -19.88 23.60
CA GLY A 12 37.34 -19.05 24.79
C GLY A 12 36.00 -18.68 25.41
N ARG A 13 35.59 -19.40 26.47
CA ARG A 13 34.52 -19.00 27.40
C ARG A 13 35.15 -18.11 28.46
N THR A 14 34.55 -16.95 28.73
CA THR A 14 34.73 -16.26 30.01
C THR A 14 33.36 -15.84 30.54
N SER A 15 33.03 -16.42 31.70
CA SER A 15 31.85 -16.16 32.51
C SER A 15 32.18 -15.07 33.50
N LEU A 16 31.27 -14.11 33.71
CA LEU A 16 31.10 -13.45 35.01
C LEU A 16 29.62 -13.38 35.37
N ARG A 17 29.27 -14.16 36.40
CA ARG A 17 28.16 -13.93 37.35
C ARG A 17 28.35 -12.52 37.94
N GLY A 18 27.37 -11.76 38.38
CA GLY A 18 25.96 -11.94 38.71
C GLY A 18 25.59 -10.79 39.67
N VAL A 19 24.30 -10.54 39.88
CA VAL A 19 23.64 -10.09 41.14
C VAL A 19 22.20 -9.69 40.78
N ARG A 20 21.24 -10.44 41.32
CA ARG A 20 19.81 -10.12 41.49
C ARG A 20 19.62 -9.61 42.94
N PRO A 21 18.40 -9.39 43.46
CA PRO A 21 17.20 -8.69 42.96
C PRO A 21 16.69 -7.67 44.01
N CYS A 22 15.65 -6.90 43.71
CA CYS A 22 14.66 -6.53 44.73
C CYS A 22 13.30 -6.30 44.08
N GLY A 23 12.27 -6.95 44.60
CA GLY A 23 10.88 -6.77 44.19
C GLY A 23 10.01 -6.32 45.36
N ARG A 24 8.83 -5.78 45.04
CA ARG A 24 7.54 -5.83 45.78
C ARG A 24 6.56 -4.93 45.02
N ARG A 25 5.44 -5.45 44.49
CA ARG A 25 4.16 -5.79 45.16
C ARG A 25 3.43 -4.54 45.70
N GLY A 26 2.29 -4.20 45.09
CA GLY A 26 1.36 -3.18 45.60
C GLY A 26 0.14 -3.04 44.70
N ASN A 27 -1.04 -3.32 45.26
CA ASN A 27 -2.36 -3.42 44.65
C ASN A 27 -3.24 -2.24 45.17
N LEU A 28 -4.51 -2.17 44.74
CA LEU A 28 -5.60 -1.25 45.17
C LEU A 28 -5.59 0.14 44.49
N SER A 29 -6.58 0.53 43.69
CA SER A 29 -8.03 0.75 43.94
C SER A 29 -8.35 2.00 44.77
N ASP A 30 -9.19 2.83 44.14
CA ASP A 30 -10.31 3.58 44.72
C ASP A 30 -10.13 5.06 45.07
N ARG A 31 -11.04 5.85 44.47
CA ARG A 31 -11.69 7.10 44.90
C ARG A 31 -10.88 8.37 45.21
N GLY A 32 -11.36 9.47 44.64
CA GLY A 32 -11.10 10.81 45.14
C GLY A 32 -11.58 11.91 44.19
N ASP A 33 -12.84 12.28 44.33
CA ASP A 33 -13.51 13.42 43.67
C ASP A 33 -12.72 14.74 43.74
N CYS A 34 -12.77 15.53 42.67
CA CYS A 34 -12.63 16.98 42.72
C CYS A 34 -13.61 17.62 41.72
N LEU A 35 -14.71 18.16 42.26
CA LEU A 35 -15.64 19.09 41.62
C LEU A 35 -14.96 20.41 41.26
N GLY A 36 -15.37 21.06 40.16
CA GLY A 36 -15.00 22.47 39.96
C GLY A 36 -15.22 23.08 38.57
N TRP A 37 -16.47 23.12 38.10
CA TRP A 37 -17.09 24.22 37.31
C TRP A 37 -16.31 24.96 36.21
N LEU A 38 -16.80 24.88 34.97
CA LEU A 38 -17.02 26.04 34.08
C LEU A 38 -18.02 25.70 32.96
N ARG A 39 -19.06 26.54 32.84
CA ARG A 39 -20.21 26.43 31.92
C ARG A 39 -19.94 27.12 30.58
N HIS A 40 -20.30 26.41 29.48
CA HIS A 40 -21.05 26.83 28.26
C HIS A 40 -20.59 28.04 27.39
N PRO A 41 -20.75 27.98 26.05
CA PRO A 41 -22.08 28.01 25.40
C PRO A 41 -22.32 26.99 24.27
N ARG A 42 -23.51 26.38 24.27
CA ARG A 42 -24.12 25.72 23.11
C ARG A 42 -24.88 26.77 22.29
N LYS A 43 -24.80 26.64 20.95
CA LYS A 43 -25.50 27.48 19.98
C LYS A 43 -26.97 27.04 19.85
N ASP A 44 -27.85 28.04 19.83
CA ASP A 44 -29.28 27.93 19.58
C ASP A 44 -29.57 27.46 18.15
N VAL A 45 -30.45 26.46 18.01
CA VAL A 45 -31.17 26.20 16.75
C VAL A 45 -32.66 26.20 17.07
N ARG A 46 -33.36 27.15 16.42
CA ARG A 46 -34.79 27.43 16.55
C ARG A 46 -35.59 26.31 15.88
N LEU A 47 -36.57 25.75 16.58
CA LEU A 47 -37.62 24.93 16.00
C LEU A 47 -38.91 25.76 15.94
N HIS A 48 -39.45 25.92 14.73
CA HIS A 48 -40.71 26.58 14.45
C HIS A 48 -41.88 25.60 14.69
N PRO A 49 -43.03 26.06 15.22
CA PRO A 49 -44.23 25.23 15.37
C PRO A 49 -45.14 25.40 14.15
N SER A 50 -45.73 24.31 13.66
CA SER A 50 -46.92 24.38 12.80
C SER A 50 -47.86 23.22 13.12
N LEU A 51 -48.97 23.59 13.76
CA LEU A 51 -50.17 22.79 13.94
C LEU A 51 -50.77 22.39 12.58
N LEU A 52 -51.36 21.19 12.50
CA LEU A 52 -52.62 20.95 11.80
C LEU A 52 -53.21 19.59 12.23
N LEU A 53 -54.51 19.63 12.56
CA LEU A 53 -55.36 18.56 13.05
C LEU A 53 -55.82 17.61 11.93
N TRP A 54 -55.99 16.32 12.23
CA TRP A 54 -57.31 15.62 12.11
C TRP A 54 -57.26 14.21 12.77
N PRO A 55 -58.28 13.82 13.56
CA PRO A 55 -58.38 12.48 14.16
C PRO A 55 -59.25 11.52 13.33
N THR A 56 -59.02 10.21 13.44
CA THR A 56 -60.09 9.19 13.44
C THR A 56 -59.63 7.88 14.09
N ILE A 57 -60.58 7.32 14.84
CA ILE A 57 -60.56 6.10 15.63
C ILE A 57 -60.80 4.88 14.72
N GLY A 58 -60.06 3.79 14.97
CA GLY A 58 -60.30 2.46 14.38
C GLY A 58 -60.07 1.37 15.41
N LEU A 59 -61.16 0.81 15.92
CA LEU A 59 -61.29 -0.30 16.87
C LEU A 59 -61.03 -1.66 16.18
N ILE A 60 -60.82 -2.72 16.99
CA ILE A 60 -60.99 -4.18 16.73
C ILE A 60 -59.68 -4.90 16.33
N LEU A 61 -59.36 -6.13 16.76
CA LEU A 61 -59.63 -7.06 17.87
C LEU A 61 -58.84 -8.33 17.49
N LEU A 62 -58.28 -9.05 18.48
CA LEU A 62 -57.79 -10.45 18.48
C LEU A 62 -57.63 -11.22 17.14
N LEU A 63 -56.50 -11.92 16.96
CA LEU A 63 -56.49 -13.37 16.64
C LEU A 63 -55.06 -13.99 16.66
N LEU A 64 -54.85 -14.81 17.69
CA LEU A 64 -54.24 -16.16 17.71
C LEU A 64 -52.86 -16.43 17.08
N ALA A 65 -51.97 -16.91 17.96
CA ALA A 65 -50.76 -17.65 17.66
C ALA A 65 -51.04 -18.91 16.83
N ALA A 66 -50.34 -19.05 15.71
CA ALA A 66 -50.06 -20.32 15.07
C ALA A 66 -48.55 -20.58 15.15
N SER A 67 -48.19 -21.32 16.19
CA SER A 67 -46.92 -22.05 16.30
C SER A 67 -46.87 -23.11 15.20
N CYS A 68 -45.78 -23.13 14.42
CA CYS A 68 -45.29 -24.34 13.74
C CYS A 68 -43.83 -24.17 13.31
N GLY A 69 -42.94 -24.84 14.05
CA GLY A 69 -41.75 -25.56 13.57
C GLY A 69 -40.84 -24.90 12.53
N GLY A 70 -39.96 -24.00 12.97
CA GLY A 70 -38.76 -23.64 12.22
C GLY A 70 -37.71 -24.72 12.42
N LYS A 71 -37.51 -25.56 11.40
CA LYS A 71 -36.43 -26.53 11.31
C LYS A 71 -35.16 -25.74 11.04
N ASP A 72 -34.17 -25.86 11.92
CA ASP A 72 -32.84 -25.26 11.80
C ASP A 72 -32.08 -25.89 10.62
N ASP A 73 -32.47 -25.57 9.39
CA ASP A 73 -31.63 -25.79 8.21
C ASP A 73 -30.66 -24.61 8.13
N SER A 74 -29.53 -24.77 8.81
CA SER A 74 -28.32 -23.96 8.59
C SER A 74 -27.85 -24.19 7.15
N THR A 75 -28.50 -23.50 6.21
CA THR A 75 -28.03 -23.40 4.84
C THR A 75 -26.76 -22.57 4.88
N PRO A 76 -25.58 -23.11 4.50
CA PRO A 76 -24.40 -22.27 4.35
C PRO A 76 -24.75 -21.21 3.30
N SER A 77 -24.72 -19.94 3.70
CA SER A 77 -24.84 -18.81 2.78
C SER A 77 -23.81 -19.02 1.66
N PRO A 78 -24.23 -19.04 0.38
CA PRO A 78 -23.30 -19.25 -0.71
C PRO A 78 -22.21 -18.18 -0.63
N ALA A 79 -20.95 -18.62 -0.56
CA ALA A 79 -19.82 -17.73 -0.74
C ALA A 79 -20.04 -16.89 -2.01
N PRO A 80 -19.68 -15.60 -2.02
CA PRO A 80 -19.84 -14.76 -3.21
C PRO A 80 -19.24 -15.49 -4.42
N SER A 81 -20.08 -15.75 -5.41
CA SER A 81 -19.66 -16.38 -6.66
C SER A 81 -18.86 -15.35 -7.44
N PHE A 82 -17.54 -15.46 -7.41
CA PHE A 82 -16.68 -14.66 -8.28
C PHE A 82 -17.05 -14.97 -9.75
N SER A 83 -17.46 -13.94 -10.49
CA SER A 83 -17.82 -14.06 -11.90
C SER A 83 -16.59 -14.21 -12.82
N PHE A 84 -15.40 -13.97 -12.29
CA PHE A 84 -14.12 -14.06 -12.98
C PHE A 84 -13.13 -14.89 -12.16
N THR A 85 -12.31 -15.66 -12.87
CA THR A 85 -11.10 -16.27 -12.31
C THR A 85 -10.04 -15.19 -12.06
N PRO A 86 -9.08 -15.40 -11.12
CA PRO A 86 -7.97 -14.47 -10.91
C PRO A 86 -7.21 -14.11 -12.19
N GLU A 87 -6.96 -15.09 -13.05
CA GLU A 87 -6.23 -14.93 -14.31
C GLU A 87 -7.02 -14.10 -15.32
N GLU A 88 -8.35 -14.27 -15.39
CA GLU A 88 -9.22 -13.44 -16.23
C GLU A 88 -9.22 -11.98 -15.77
N VAL A 89 -9.16 -11.73 -14.46
CA VAL A 89 -9.07 -10.36 -13.91
C VAL A 89 -7.77 -9.69 -14.35
N ILE A 90 -6.62 -10.37 -14.22
CA ILE A 90 -5.32 -9.84 -14.68
C ILE A 90 -5.33 -9.58 -16.19
N THR A 91 -5.82 -10.55 -16.98
CA THR A 91 -5.90 -10.45 -18.45
C THR A 91 -6.74 -9.26 -18.91
N LYS A 92 -7.78 -8.89 -18.14
CA LYS A 92 -8.60 -7.71 -18.41
C LYS A 92 -7.96 -6.42 -17.93
N ALA A 93 -7.23 -6.44 -16.83
CA ALA A 93 -6.64 -5.25 -16.23
C ALA A 93 -5.38 -4.74 -16.95
N ALA A 94 -4.52 -5.65 -17.43
CA ALA A 94 -3.27 -5.31 -18.10
C ALA A 94 -3.44 -4.28 -19.25
N PRO A 95 -4.36 -4.46 -20.23
CA PRO A 95 -4.53 -3.49 -21.30
C PRO A 95 -5.16 -2.16 -20.84
N MET A 96 -5.79 -2.12 -19.66
CA MET A 96 -6.37 -0.87 -19.14
C MET A 96 -5.28 0.12 -18.74
N LEU A 97 -4.13 -0.36 -18.24
CA LEU A 97 -2.97 0.50 -17.92
C LEU A 97 -2.39 1.18 -19.16
N ASP A 98 -2.24 0.44 -20.25
CA ASP A 98 -1.71 0.96 -21.52
C ASP A 98 -2.64 2.02 -22.17
N GLY A 99 -3.93 1.98 -21.82
CA GLY A 99 -4.95 2.91 -22.32
C GLY A 99 -5.03 4.25 -21.58
N LEU A 100 -4.29 4.42 -20.49
CA LEU A 100 -4.34 5.64 -19.67
C LEU A 100 -3.61 6.80 -20.34
N THR A 101 -4.25 7.98 -20.39
CA THR A 101 -3.62 9.21 -20.86
C THR A 101 -2.80 9.90 -19.77
N SER A 102 -3.16 9.66 -18.51
CA SER A 102 -2.48 10.18 -17.32
C SER A 102 -2.97 9.45 -16.08
N PHE A 103 -2.18 9.49 -15.01
CA PHE A 103 -2.59 9.03 -13.68
C PHE A 103 -1.66 9.58 -12.60
N HIS A 104 -2.16 9.59 -11.38
CA HIS A 104 -1.38 9.85 -10.18
C HIS A 104 -0.92 8.52 -9.57
N PHE A 105 0.29 8.49 -9.02
CA PHE A 105 0.82 7.35 -8.29
C PHE A 105 1.32 7.75 -6.90
N GLU A 106 1.22 6.80 -5.97
CA GLU A 106 1.88 6.86 -4.67
C GLU A 106 2.68 5.56 -4.48
N LEU A 107 3.94 5.70 -4.09
CA LEU A 107 4.84 4.61 -3.77
C LEU A 107 5.31 4.75 -2.33
N THR A 108 5.16 3.71 -1.53
CA THR A 108 5.62 3.66 -0.15
C THR A 108 6.45 2.41 0.10
N GLN A 109 7.36 2.49 1.07
CA GLN A 109 8.17 1.37 1.50
C GLN A 109 8.17 1.27 3.02
N GLU A 110 7.82 0.09 3.53
CA GLU A 110 7.89 -0.24 4.96
C GLU A 110 9.08 -1.16 5.24
N GLY A 111 9.75 -0.95 6.38
CA GLY A 111 10.87 -1.79 6.82
C GLY A 111 12.19 -1.57 6.09
N GLY A 112 12.27 -0.63 5.13
CA GLY A 112 13.49 -0.35 4.37
C GLY A 112 13.47 1.00 3.67
N GLY A 113 14.39 1.21 2.74
CA GLY A 113 14.39 2.31 1.79
C GLY A 113 15.08 1.90 0.50
N THR A 114 15.00 2.74 -0.53
CA THR A 114 15.62 2.48 -1.83
C THR A 114 16.71 3.52 -2.05
N PRO A 115 17.99 3.13 -2.16
CA PRO A 115 19.07 4.07 -2.49
C PRO A 115 18.87 4.62 -3.91
N ILE A 116 18.86 5.94 -4.05
CA ILE A 116 18.77 6.65 -5.33
C ILE A 116 19.93 7.64 -5.48
N ASP A 117 19.95 8.38 -6.58
CA ASP A 117 20.98 9.40 -6.83
C ASP A 117 21.08 10.44 -5.70
N MET A 118 22.20 11.17 -5.67
CA MET A 118 22.54 12.15 -4.61
C MET A 118 22.66 11.56 -3.20
N GLY A 119 22.78 10.23 -3.08
CA GLY A 119 22.98 9.52 -1.81
C GLY A 119 21.71 9.45 -0.94
N ILE A 120 20.54 9.67 -1.55
CA ILE A 120 19.26 9.69 -0.85
C ILE A 120 18.76 8.25 -0.72
N GLU A 121 18.33 7.88 0.47
CA GLU A 121 17.55 6.67 0.70
C GLU A 121 16.07 7.04 0.65
N MET A 122 15.40 6.75 -0.47
CA MET A 122 13.98 7.01 -0.69
C MET A 122 13.12 6.13 0.22
N LYS A 123 12.09 6.74 0.81
CA LYS A 123 11.08 6.06 1.66
C LYS A 123 9.70 6.07 1.01
N SER A 124 9.38 7.14 0.29
CA SER A 124 8.16 7.27 -0.46
C SER A 124 8.34 8.19 -1.65
N ALA A 125 7.43 8.06 -2.61
CA ALA A 125 7.29 8.96 -3.73
C ALA A 125 5.81 9.14 -4.06
N SER A 126 5.45 10.31 -4.57
CA SER A 126 4.11 10.58 -5.09
C SER A 126 4.23 11.52 -6.27
N GLY A 127 3.41 11.31 -7.31
CA GLY A 127 3.58 12.07 -8.53
C GLY A 127 2.58 11.71 -9.60
N ASP A 128 2.75 12.35 -10.75
CA ASP A 128 1.89 12.17 -11.92
C ASP A 128 2.71 11.62 -13.09
N VAL A 129 2.05 10.83 -13.92
CA VAL A 129 2.61 10.22 -15.13
C VAL A 129 1.75 10.59 -16.32
N ILE A 130 2.40 10.95 -17.43
CA ILE A 130 1.80 10.96 -18.77
C ILE A 130 2.58 9.93 -19.57
N PRO A 131 2.03 8.72 -19.78
CA PRO A 131 2.71 7.69 -20.54
C PRO A 131 3.02 8.13 -21.98
N PRO A 132 4.08 7.60 -22.60
CA PRO A 132 5.03 6.63 -22.04
C PRO A 132 6.22 7.28 -21.32
N ASP A 133 6.40 8.59 -21.40
CA ASP A 133 7.73 9.19 -21.21
C ASP A 133 7.79 10.45 -20.35
N ARG A 134 6.71 10.80 -19.65
CA ARG A 134 6.71 11.95 -18.72
C ARG A 134 6.30 11.55 -17.32
N LEU A 135 7.07 12.00 -16.35
CA LEU A 135 6.81 11.78 -14.94
C LEU A 135 7.31 12.97 -14.12
N SER A 136 6.50 13.41 -13.16
CA SER A 136 6.90 14.37 -12.13
C SER A 136 6.57 13.76 -10.79
N MET A 137 7.54 13.66 -9.89
CA MET A 137 7.34 13.06 -8.57
C MET A 137 8.06 13.83 -7.49
N ASP A 138 7.41 13.95 -6.34
CA ASP A 138 8.03 14.33 -5.09
C ASP A 138 8.50 13.07 -4.37
N ILE A 139 9.72 13.14 -3.83
CA ILE A 139 10.40 12.05 -3.16
C ILE A 139 10.66 12.49 -1.72
N THR A 140 10.26 11.65 -0.78
CA THR A 140 10.64 11.79 0.64
C THR A 140 11.65 10.70 0.98
N GLY A 141 12.72 11.09 1.66
CA GLY A 141 13.78 10.16 2.01
C GLY A 141 14.74 10.72 3.05
N SER A 142 15.92 10.09 3.14
CA SER A 142 16.98 10.50 4.06
C SER A 142 18.35 10.52 3.42
N LEU A 143 19.15 11.52 3.77
CA LEU A 143 20.60 11.56 3.50
C LEU A 143 21.33 11.43 4.84
N GLY A 144 21.83 10.23 5.13
CA GLY A 144 22.35 9.89 6.45
C GLY A 144 21.26 10.00 7.52
N LYS A 145 21.37 10.97 8.44
CA LYS A 145 20.39 11.19 9.53
C LYS A 145 19.40 12.33 9.23
N MET A 146 19.51 12.99 8.09
CA MET A 146 18.66 14.12 7.73
C MET A 146 17.51 13.64 6.86
N TYR A 147 16.27 13.94 7.26
CA TYR A 147 15.10 13.78 6.42
C TYR A 147 15.02 14.92 5.40
N LEU A 148 14.68 14.60 4.17
CA LEU A 148 14.62 15.56 3.07
C LEU A 148 13.51 15.24 2.08
N GLU A 149 13.17 16.26 1.31
CA GLU A 149 12.25 16.20 0.19
C GLU A 149 12.91 16.80 -1.05
N THR A 150 12.63 16.18 -2.19
CA THR A 150 13.16 16.56 -3.51
C THR A 150 12.15 16.21 -4.58
N THR A 151 12.17 16.95 -5.68
CA THR A 151 11.35 16.66 -6.85
C THR A 151 12.22 16.08 -7.96
N LEU A 152 11.67 15.13 -8.72
CA LEU A 152 12.27 14.54 -9.91
C LEU A 152 11.30 14.71 -11.08
N ILE A 153 11.82 15.14 -12.22
CA ILE A 153 11.06 15.32 -13.46
C ILE A 153 11.76 14.57 -14.59
N THR A 154 11.03 13.69 -15.27
CA THR A 154 11.44 13.01 -16.50
C THR A 154 10.58 13.49 -17.67
N VAL A 155 11.21 13.82 -18.79
CA VAL A 155 10.56 14.04 -20.10
C VAL A 155 11.42 13.39 -21.17
N GLY A 156 10.88 12.35 -21.83
CA GLY A 156 11.65 11.53 -22.77
C GLY A 156 12.81 10.84 -22.06
N GLU A 157 14.02 10.97 -22.62
CA GLU A 157 15.25 10.41 -22.06
C GLU A 157 15.95 11.34 -21.06
N THR A 158 15.33 12.47 -20.70
CA THR A 158 15.94 13.49 -19.87
C THR A 158 15.29 13.53 -18.50
N THR A 159 16.09 13.27 -17.46
CA THR A 159 15.66 13.37 -16.07
C THR A 159 16.48 14.41 -15.31
N TYR A 160 15.77 15.29 -14.60
CA TYR A 160 16.33 16.21 -13.64
C TYR A 160 15.80 15.92 -12.25
N MET A 161 16.66 16.12 -11.25
CA MET A 161 16.32 16.02 -9.86
C MET A 161 16.78 17.28 -9.15
N GLN A 162 15.92 17.85 -8.31
CA GLN A 162 16.25 19.06 -7.57
C GLN A 162 17.15 18.72 -6.39
N ASN A 163 18.36 19.27 -6.34
CA ASN A 163 19.23 19.05 -5.19
C ASN A 163 18.54 19.57 -3.90
N PRO A 164 18.30 18.71 -2.89
CA PRO A 164 17.50 19.08 -1.73
C PRO A 164 18.16 20.16 -0.86
N LEU A 165 19.49 20.33 -0.97
CA LEU A 165 20.28 21.25 -0.15
C LEU A 165 20.34 22.67 -0.74
N ASN A 166 20.47 22.79 -2.06
CA ASN A 166 20.67 24.08 -2.74
C ASN A 166 19.51 24.47 -3.67
N LYS A 167 18.53 23.58 -3.85
CA LYS A 167 17.31 23.73 -4.67
C LYS A 167 17.55 23.93 -6.17
N LYS A 168 18.77 23.67 -6.65
CA LYS A 168 19.11 23.69 -8.08
C LYS A 168 18.73 22.37 -8.74
N TRP A 169 18.28 22.43 -9.99
CA TRP A 169 18.04 21.26 -10.81
C TRP A 169 19.36 20.71 -11.35
N GLU A 170 19.56 19.40 -11.17
CA GLU A 170 20.74 18.69 -11.63
C GLU A 170 20.29 17.49 -12.48
N ARG A 171 21.01 17.24 -13.58
CA ARG A 171 20.72 16.07 -14.43
C ARG A 171 21.12 14.80 -13.69
N THR A 172 20.24 13.80 -13.71
CA THR A 172 20.43 12.50 -13.06
C THR A 172 20.23 11.37 -14.08
N LYS A 173 20.79 10.19 -13.76
CA LYS A 173 20.50 8.95 -14.51
C LYS A 173 19.37 8.14 -13.87
N PHE A 174 19.08 8.39 -12.60
CA PHE A 174 17.97 7.76 -11.91
C PHE A 174 16.65 8.25 -12.49
N THR A 175 15.74 7.33 -12.80
CA THR A 175 14.37 7.62 -13.21
C THR A 175 13.44 6.52 -12.70
N ALA A 176 12.21 6.90 -12.39
CA ALA A 176 11.15 5.99 -11.99
C ALA A 176 10.16 5.68 -13.14
N ILE A 177 10.35 6.28 -14.33
CA ILE A 177 9.44 6.09 -15.46
C ILE A 177 9.41 4.64 -15.95
N THR A 178 10.45 3.85 -15.66
CA THR A 178 10.54 2.42 -15.98
C THR A 178 9.41 1.60 -15.34
N LEU A 179 8.92 2.00 -14.16
CA LEU A 179 7.77 1.39 -13.49
C LEU A 179 6.51 1.36 -14.35
N PHE A 180 6.38 2.28 -15.30
CA PHE A 180 5.17 2.49 -16.08
C PHE A 180 5.37 2.25 -17.59
N GLN A 181 6.47 1.58 -17.97
CA GLN A 181 6.70 1.22 -19.37
C GLN A 181 5.79 0.05 -19.79
N PRO A 182 5.12 0.10 -20.95
CA PRO A 182 4.18 -0.94 -21.38
C PRO A 182 4.74 -2.36 -21.47
N GLU A 183 6.03 -2.47 -21.82
CA GLU A 183 6.70 -3.75 -22.13
C GLU A 183 7.62 -4.27 -21.01
N THR A 184 7.85 -3.48 -19.97
CA THR A 184 8.80 -3.82 -18.89
C THR A 184 8.37 -3.37 -17.50
N GLY A 185 7.35 -2.51 -17.41
CA GLY A 185 6.84 -1.94 -16.18
C GLY A 185 5.84 -2.82 -15.45
N ILE A 186 5.01 -2.19 -14.62
CA ILE A 186 4.11 -2.86 -13.68
C ILE A 186 3.10 -3.79 -14.35
N LYS A 187 2.70 -3.49 -15.59
CA LYS A 187 1.84 -4.36 -16.40
C LYS A 187 2.46 -5.75 -16.56
N MET A 188 3.71 -5.83 -17.02
CA MET A 188 4.40 -7.12 -17.22
C MET A 188 4.62 -7.85 -15.90
N VAL A 189 4.88 -7.11 -14.82
CA VAL A 189 5.03 -7.68 -13.48
C VAL A 189 3.72 -8.34 -13.03
N MET A 190 2.58 -7.68 -13.22
CA MET A 190 1.27 -8.25 -12.91
C MET A 190 0.98 -9.53 -13.71
N GLU A 191 1.30 -9.54 -15.00
CA GLU A 191 1.14 -10.71 -15.87
C GLU A 191 2.08 -11.87 -15.50
N SER A 192 3.17 -11.58 -14.79
CA SER A 192 4.15 -12.58 -14.34
C SER A 192 3.81 -13.22 -13.00
N VAL A 193 2.75 -12.75 -12.31
CA VAL A 193 2.35 -13.30 -11.01
C VAL A 193 1.80 -14.71 -11.19
N THR A 194 2.33 -15.64 -10.40
CA THR A 194 1.93 -17.05 -10.39
C THR A 194 1.17 -17.41 -9.11
N ASP A 195 0.57 -18.60 -9.08
CA ASP A 195 -0.19 -19.11 -7.93
C ASP A 195 -1.28 -18.14 -7.46
N LEU A 196 -1.98 -17.52 -8.43
CA LEU A 196 -3.01 -16.54 -8.16
C LEU A 196 -4.20 -17.15 -7.44
N SER A 197 -4.71 -16.40 -6.46
CA SER A 197 -5.90 -16.74 -5.71
C SER A 197 -6.72 -15.48 -5.46
N MET A 198 -8.04 -15.65 -5.42
CA MET A 198 -8.97 -14.57 -5.10
C MET A 198 -9.15 -14.51 -3.59
N LEU A 199 -8.88 -13.35 -3.00
CA LEU A 199 -9.20 -13.02 -1.62
C LEU A 199 -10.59 -12.36 -1.57
N PRO A 200 -11.19 -12.21 -0.38
CA PRO A 200 -12.41 -11.42 -0.24
C PRO A 200 -12.23 -10.02 -0.83
N GLU A 201 -13.23 -9.52 -1.55
CA GLU A 201 -13.19 -8.18 -2.12
C GLU A 201 -12.88 -7.13 -1.04
N ALA A 202 -12.05 -6.16 -1.41
CA ALA A 202 -11.58 -5.11 -0.54
C ALA A 202 -11.81 -3.74 -1.20
N LYS A 203 -11.88 -2.69 -0.38
CA LYS A 203 -11.92 -1.32 -0.88
C LYS A 203 -10.54 -0.72 -0.91
N GLU A 204 -10.18 -0.10 -2.03
CA GLU A 204 -8.96 0.67 -2.20
C GLU A 204 -9.32 2.02 -2.81
N GLY A 205 -8.86 3.13 -2.21
CA GLY A 205 -9.23 4.48 -2.66
C GLY A 205 -10.75 4.80 -2.64
N GLY A 206 -11.57 3.95 -1.99
CA GLY A 206 -13.04 4.06 -1.99
C GLY A 206 -13.75 3.13 -2.97
N ASP A 207 -13.03 2.58 -3.94
CA ASP A 207 -13.55 1.67 -4.98
C ASP A 207 -13.54 0.22 -4.52
N LEU A 208 -14.57 -0.54 -4.89
CA LEU A 208 -14.59 -1.99 -4.68
C LEU A 208 -13.61 -2.65 -5.67
N CYS A 209 -12.77 -3.54 -5.14
CA CYS A 209 -11.73 -4.19 -5.92
C CYS A 209 -11.82 -5.72 -5.83
N PHE A 210 -11.53 -6.38 -6.96
CA PHE A 210 -10.97 -7.72 -6.94
C PHE A 210 -9.66 -7.66 -6.17
N HIS A 211 -9.53 -8.48 -5.14
CA HIS A 211 -8.31 -8.57 -4.33
C HIS A 211 -7.65 -9.91 -4.63
N LEU A 212 -6.51 -9.85 -5.30
CA LEU A 212 -5.75 -11.02 -5.74
C LEU A 212 -4.51 -11.18 -4.89
N LYS A 213 -4.10 -12.42 -4.66
CA LYS A 213 -2.84 -12.78 -4.03
C LYS A 213 -2.12 -13.84 -4.85
N GLY A 214 -0.82 -13.68 -5.01
CA GLY A 214 0.04 -14.64 -5.69
C GLY A 214 1.51 -14.48 -5.32
N MET A 215 2.37 -15.04 -6.17
CA MET A 215 3.81 -15.10 -5.96
C MET A 215 4.58 -14.67 -7.20
N LEU A 216 5.65 -13.91 -6.97
CA LEU A 216 6.68 -13.59 -7.95
C LEU A 216 8.02 -14.21 -7.54
N ARG A 217 8.87 -14.39 -8.54
CA ARG A 217 10.31 -14.51 -8.34
C ARG A 217 10.94 -13.13 -8.52
N SER A 218 11.91 -12.79 -7.68
CA SER A 218 12.53 -11.47 -7.66
C SER A 218 13.04 -11.00 -9.03
N GLU A 219 13.55 -11.89 -9.87
CA GLU A 219 14.01 -11.56 -11.24
C GLU A 219 12.93 -10.96 -12.14
N ALA A 220 11.64 -11.24 -11.88
CA ALA A 220 10.53 -10.62 -12.60
C ALA A 220 10.41 -9.10 -12.32
N LEU A 221 11.04 -8.62 -11.24
CA LEU A 221 11.05 -7.23 -10.83
C LEU A 221 12.31 -6.48 -11.29
N ASP A 222 13.28 -7.14 -11.93
CA ASP A 222 14.59 -6.55 -12.26
C ASP A 222 14.45 -5.25 -13.06
N ALA A 223 13.55 -5.21 -14.04
CA ALA A 223 13.34 -4.03 -14.90
C ALA A 223 12.76 -2.81 -14.16
N ILE A 224 12.10 -3.03 -13.01
CA ILE A 224 11.46 -1.97 -12.22
C ILE A 224 12.13 -1.73 -10.87
N ALA A 225 13.10 -2.56 -10.50
CA ALA A 225 13.88 -2.42 -9.29
C ALA A 225 14.99 -1.37 -9.48
N VAL A 226 15.45 -0.81 -8.35
CA VAL A 226 16.69 -0.03 -8.35
C VAL A 226 17.83 -0.98 -8.01
N GLY A 227 18.74 -1.18 -8.96
CA GLY A 227 19.78 -2.19 -8.88
C GLY A 227 19.40 -3.46 -9.65
N HIS A 228 20.05 -4.58 -9.31
CA HIS A 228 19.75 -5.88 -9.92
C HIS A 228 18.98 -6.74 -8.94
N ALA A 229 17.87 -7.31 -9.40
CA ALA A 229 17.15 -8.29 -8.61
C ALA A 229 17.98 -9.55 -8.42
N ALA A 230 17.91 -10.12 -7.23
CA ALA A 230 18.48 -11.43 -6.95
C ALA A 230 17.70 -12.51 -7.71
N GLU A 231 18.31 -13.68 -7.90
CA GLU A 231 17.65 -14.81 -8.58
C GLU A 231 16.84 -15.64 -7.58
N GLY A 232 15.57 -15.89 -7.90
CA GLY A 232 14.74 -16.91 -7.28
C GLY A 232 14.17 -16.57 -5.90
N LEU A 233 14.40 -15.36 -5.37
CA LEU A 233 13.82 -14.96 -4.09
C LEU A 233 12.29 -14.86 -4.21
N PRO A 234 11.52 -15.40 -3.25
CA PRO A 234 10.08 -15.32 -3.29
C PRO A 234 9.60 -13.93 -2.88
N VAL A 235 8.70 -13.36 -3.69
CA VAL A 235 8.03 -12.09 -3.40
C VAL A 235 6.52 -12.33 -3.38
N GLU A 236 5.93 -12.26 -2.18
CA GLU A 236 4.48 -12.32 -2.02
C GLU A 236 3.88 -11.04 -2.63
N THR A 237 2.89 -11.22 -3.50
CA THR A 237 2.30 -10.11 -4.25
C THR A 237 0.80 -10.07 -4.02
N GLU A 238 0.26 -8.90 -3.67
CA GLU A 238 -1.17 -8.65 -3.61
C GLU A 238 -1.55 -7.53 -4.57
N ILE A 239 -2.69 -7.67 -5.25
CA ILE A 239 -3.14 -6.77 -6.32
C ILE A 239 -4.61 -6.41 -6.11
N TRP A 240 -4.93 -5.13 -6.22
CA TRP A 240 -6.28 -4.59 -6.14
C TRP A 240 -6.67 -3.98 -7.49
N ILE A 241 -7.72 -4.53 -8.11
CA ILE A 241 -8.21 -4.11 -9.43
C ILE A 241 -9.68 -3.74 -9.29
N GLY A 242 -10.06 -2.56 -9.78
CA GLY A 242 -11.44 -2.07 -9.69
C GLY A 242 -12.44 -3.03 -10.35
N THR A 243 -13.54 -3.34 -9.67
CA THR A 243 -14.53 -4.31 -10.17
C THR A 243 -15.35 -3.78 -11.35
N GLU A 244 -15.43 -2.47 -11.51
CA GLU A 244 -16.23 -1.81 -12.55
C GLU A 244 -15.44 -1.53 -13.84
N ASP A 245 -14.15 -1.20 -13.72
CA ASP A 245 -13.34 -0.68 -14.82
C ASP A 245 -12.05 -1.47 -15.09
N PHE A 246 -11.72 -2.47 -14.26
CA PHE A 246 -10.49 -3.25 -14.34
C PHE A 246 -9.19 -2.43 -14.24
N LEU A 247 -9.24 -1.20 -13.76
CA LEU A 247 -8.03 -0.39 -13.57
C LEU A 247 -7.31 -0.84 -12.28
N LEU A 248 -5.98 -0.97 -12.35
CA LEU A 248 -5.14 -1.26 -11.18
C LEU A 248 -5.27 -0.11 -10.17
N ARG A 249 -5.70 -0.42 -8.95
CA ARG A 249 -5.76 0.53 -7.83
C ARG A 249 -4.52 0.47 -6.97
N LYS A 250 -4.04 -0.74 -6.70
CA LYS A 250 -2.87 -0.95 -5.84
C LYS A 250 -2.19 -2.28 -6.15
N VAL A 251 -0.89 -2.33 -5.93
CA VAL A 251 -0.10 -3.54 -5.88
C VAL A 251 0.89 -3.46 -4.71
N GLU A 252 1.04 -4.56 -3.99
CA GLU A 252 2.00 -4.69 -2.89
C GLU A 252 2.96 -5.83 -3.17
N PHE A 253 4.25 -5.57 -2.96
CA PHE A 253 5.33 -6.55 -3.03
C PHE A 253 5.93 -6.71 -1.64
N LYS A 254 5.92 -7.93 -1.13
CA LYS A 254 6.46 -8.26 0.18
C LYS A 254 7.54 -9.32 0.07
N GLY A 255 8.75 -8.93 0.44
CA GLY A 255 9.94 -9.76 0.31
C GLY A 255 11.15 -8.95 -0.14
N GLN A 256 12.29 -9.64 -0.18
CA GLN A 256 13.51 -9.08 -0.73
C GLN A 256 13.46 -9.14 -2.25
N ILE A 257 13.92 -8.07 -2.89
CA ILE A 257 14.14 -8.04 -4.35
C ILE A 257 15.63 -8.22 -4.65
N THR A 258 16.50 -7.57 -3.87
CA THR A 258 17.97 -7.63 -4.02
C THR A 258 18.61 -8.40 -2.86
N GLU A 259 19.86 -8.87 -3.02
CA GLU A 259 20.56 -9.61 -1.95
C GLU A 259 20.90 -8.73 -0.75
N GLU A 260 21.06 -7.43 -0.97
CA GLU A 260 21.45 -6.44 0.04
C GLU A 260 20.28 -5.98 0.92
N GLU A 261 19.05 -6.28 0.52
CA GLU A 261 17.86 -5.90 1.26
C GLU A 261 17.72 -6.65 2.57
N VAL A 262 17.15 -5.99 3.57
CA VAL A 262 16.71 -6.69 4.78
C VAL A 262 15.43 -7.49 4.50
N PRO A 263 15.23 -8.65 5.14
CA PRO A 263 13.99 -9.41 4.99
C PRO A 263 12.75 -8.62 5.42
N GLY A 264 11.63 -8.84 4.73
CA GLY A 264 10.31 -8.35 5.15
C GLY A 264 9.99 -6.90 4.74
N ILE A 265 10.75 -6.32 3.80
CA ILE A 265 10.37 -5.06 3.17
C ILE A 265 9.04 -5.23 2.46
N VAL A 266 8.15 -4.25 2.62
CA VAL A 266 6.90 -4.14 1.85
C VAL A 266 6.97 -2.89 1.00
N ARG A 267 6.66 -3.03 -0.29
CA ARG A 267 6.57 -1.93 -1.25
C ARG A 267 5.13 -1.87 -1.75
N SER A 268 4.50 -0.73 -1.62
CA SER A 268 3.13 -0.51 -2.09
C SER A 268 3.14 0.55 -3.18
N LEU A 269 2.50 0.27 -4.30
CA LEU A 269 2.26 1.21 -5.40
C LEU A 269 0.75 1.33 -5.58
N SER A 270 0.22 2.53 -5.38
CA SER A 270 -1.19 2.86 -5.61
C SER A 270 -1.35 3.81 -6.79
N LEU A 271 -2.39 3.62 -7.60
CA LEU A 271 -2.72 4.47 -8.75
C LEU A 271 -4.11 5.09 -8.59
N SER A 272 -4.25 6.34 -9.01
CA SER A 272 -5.50 7.10 -8.91
C SER A 272 -5.55 8.24 -9.94
N LYS A 273 -6.60 9.07 -9.91
CA LYS A 273 -6.78 10.25 -10.79
C LYS A 273 -6.59 9.93 -12.28
N PHE A 274 -7.14 8.79 -12.70
CA PHE A 274 -7.00 8.29 -14.05
C PHE A 274 -7.55 9.28 -15.08
N ASN A 275 -6.75 9.57 -16.11
CA ASN A 275 -7.07 10.44 -17.23
C ASN A 275 -7.38 11.90 -16.86
N GLU A 276 -7.02 12.34 -15.64
CA GLU A 276 -7.11 13.75 -15.27
C GLU A 276 -6.01 14.56 -15.98
N PRO A 277 -6.32 15.77 -16.50
CA PRO A 277 -5.34 16.57 -17.23
C PRO A 277 -4.21 17.04 -16.30
N VAL A 278 -2.97 16.75 -16.69
CA VAL A 278 -1.76 17.17 -16.00
C VAL A 278 -0.72 17.69 -17.01
N THR A 279 0.17 18.57 -16.56
CA THR A 279 1.26 19.12 -17.37
C THR A 279 2.59 18.81 -16.70
N ILE A 280 3.52 18.21 -17.45
CA ILE A 280 4.86 17.87 -16.98
C ILE A 280 5.87 18.42 -17.99
N GLU A 281 6.68 19.37 -17.55
CA GLU A 281 7.69 20.05 -18.35
C GLU A 281 9.03 20.03 -17.62
N LEU A 282 10.12 20.05 -18.39
CA LEU A 282 11.46 20.17 -17.81
C LEU A 282 11.61 21.49 -17.04
N PRO A 283 12.42 21.51 -15.98
CA PRO A 283 12.72 22.74 -15.28
C PRO A 283 13.46 23.74 -16.20
N ASN A 284 13.20 25.02 -15.96
CA ASN A 284 13.86 26.15 -16.64
C ASN A 284 15.31 26.37 -16.19
#